data_AF-A0A2A2XTP0-F1
#
_entry.id   AF-A0A2A2XTP0-F1
#
_cell.length_a   1.000
_cell.length_b   1.000
_cell.length_c   1.000
_cell.angle_alpha   90.00
_cell.angle_beta   90.00
_cell.angle_gamma   90.00
#
_symmetry.space_group_name_H-M   'P 1'
#
loop_
_entity.id
_entity.type
_entity.pdbx_description
1 polymer ?
#
loop_
_entity_poly.entity_id
_entity_poly.type
_entity_poly.pdbx_seq_one_letter_code
_entity_poly.pdbx_strand_id
1 'polypeptide(L)' 'MIDFPYNLRDSDDLAVLSCAIAVPVDLIVSGDKDLLVLGQFRGIPILNSRAALELLRLD' A
#
# COMPACT_ATOMS: atom_id res chain seq x y z
N MET A 1 -17.05 13.19 -2.77
CA MET A 1 -17.22 11.88 -2.11
C MET A 1 -16.02 11.04 -2.53
N ILE A 2 -15.17 10.65 -1.57
CA ILE A 2 -14.11 9.68 -1.85
C ILE A 2 -14.81 8.33 -1.85
N ASP A 3 -14.84 7.69 -3.02
CA ASP A 3 -15.30 6.32 -3.17
C ASP A 3 -14.25 5.46 -2.47
N PHE A 4 -14.48 5.15 -1.18
CA PHE A 4 -13.68 4.13 -0.52
C PHE A 4 -14.10 2.82 -1.16
N PRO A 5 -13.23 2.10 -1.89
CA PRO A 5 -13.56 0.76 -2.33
C PRO A 5 -13.98 0.00 -1.08
N TYR A 6 -15.16 -0.62 -1.15
CA TYR A 6 -15.96 -1.19 -0.06
C TYR A 6 -15.24 -2.19 0.87
N ASN A 7 -13.94 -2.45 0.65
CA ASN A 7 -13.18 -3.55 1.18
C ASN A 7 -12.02 -3.19 2.13
N LEU A 8 -11.83 -1.91 2.50
CA LEU A 8 -10.95 -1.58 3.65
C LEU A 8 -11.66 -1.91 4.98
N ARG A 9 -12.12 -3.15 5.12
CA ARG A 9 -12.97 -3.63 6.21
C ARG A 9 -12.21 -4.40 7.28
N ASP A 10 -11.00 -4.89 6.98
CA ASP A 10 -10.21 -5.62 7.96
C ASP A 10 -9.29 -4.68 8.75
N SER A 11 -9.23 -4.88 10.06
CA SER A 11 -8.41 -4.06 10.96
C SER A 11 -6.93 -4.14 10.64
N ASP A 12 -6.52 -5.20 9.96
CA ASP A 12 -5.12 -5.50 9.68
C ASP A 12 -4.55 -4.55 8.60
N ASP A 13 -5.34 -4.19 7.59
CA ASP A 13 -4.94 -3.21 6.56
C ASP A 13 -4.76 -1.81 7.14
N LEU A 14 -5.59 -1.45 8.14
CA LEU A 14 -5.50 -0.15 8.82
C LEU A 14 -4.15 0.02 9.52
N ALA A 15 -3.58 -1.04 10.09
CA ALA A 15 -2.28 -0.97 10.73
C ALA A 15 -1.17 -0.62 9.72
N VAL A 16 -1.19 -1.24 8.54
CA VAL A 16 -0.23 -0.97 7.46
C VAL A 16 -0.35 0.47 6.98
N LEU A 17 -1.56 0.91 6.64
CA LEU A 17 -1.81 2.26 6.13
C LEU A 17 -1.51 3.34 7.19
N SER A 18 -1.84 3.07 8.45
CA SER A 18 -1.53 3.99 9.57
C SER A 18 -0.03 4.10 9.81
N CYS A 19 0.71 3.00 9.74
CA CYS A 19 2.16 2.99 9.86
C CYS A 19 2.80 3.83 8.74
N ALA A 20 2.34 3.66 7.50
CA ALA A 20 2.87 4.37 6.33
C ALA A 20 2.69 5.90 6.38
N ILE A 21 1.69 6.41 7.11
CA ILE A 21 1.49 7.86 7.27
C ILE A 21 2.12 8.41 8.56
N ALA A 22 2.49 7.54 9.51
CA ALA A 22 3.09 7.95 10.78
C ALA A 22 4.55 8.39 10.61
N VAL A 23 5.22 7.94 9.54
CA VAL A 23 6.60 8.26 9.21
C VAL A 23 6.74 8.53 7.70
N PRO A 24 7.74 9.29 7.26
CA PRO A 24 8.02 9.42 5.83
C PRO A 24 8.40 8.06 5.23
N VAL A 25 7.69 7.64 4.19
CA VAL A 25 7.99 6.42 3.42
C VAL A 25 7.87 6.71 1.93
N ASP A 26 8.69 6.02 1.13
CA ASP A 26 8.67 6.16 -0.33
C ASP A 26 7.66 5.22 -1.00
N LEU A 27 7.37 4.06 -0.39
CA LEU A 27 6.39 3.09 -0.89
C LEU A 27 5.90 2.14 0.22
N ILE A 28 4.76 1.49 -0.03
CA ILE A 28 4.26 0.33 0.72
C ILE A 28 4.48 -0.92 -0.15
N VAL A 29 5.07 -1.97 0.42
CA VAL A 29 5.17 -3.28 -0.23
C VAL A 29 4.18 -4.24 0.42
N SER A 30 3.28 -4.84 -0.37
CA SER A 30 2.33 -5.83 0.15
C SER A 30 2.04 -6.93 -0.87
N GLY A 31 1.75 -8.13 -0.38
CA GLY A 31 1.13 -9.21 -1.16
C GLY A 31 -0.40 -9.23 -1.05
N ASP A 32 -0.96 -8.39 -0.18
CA ASP A 32 -2.39 -8.30 0.08
C ASP A 32 -3.13 -7.66 -1.12
N LYS A 33 -4.18 -8.33 -1.60
CA LYS A 33 -4.93 -7.89 -2.79
C LYS A 33 -5.78 -6.65 -2.52
N ASP A 34 -6.31 -6.51 -1.31
CA ASP A 34 -7.12 -5.37 -0.90
C ASP A 34 -6.27 -4.11 -0.70
N LEU A 35 -5.01 -4.26 -0.28
CA LEU A 35 -4.05 -3.14 -0.32
C LEU A 35 -3.60 -2.83 -1.76
N LEU A 36 -3.30 -3.85 -2.55
CA LEU A 36 -2.79 -3.67 -3.92
C LEU A 36 -3.82 -3.01 -4.86
N VAL A 37 -5.12 -3.28 -4.69
CA VAL A 37 -6.17 -2.66 -5.53
C VAL A 37 -6.28 -1.15 -5.32
N LEU A 38 -5.82 -0.62 -4.19
CA LEU A 38 -5.75 0.83 -3.95
C LEU A 38 -4.75 1.52 -4.88
N GLY A 39 -3.67 0.81 -5.26
CA GLY A 39 -2.56 1.29 -6.09
C GLY A 39 -1.68 2.36 -5.43
N GLN A 40 -2.28 3.29 -4.68
CA GLN A 40 -1.59 4.26 -3.86
C GLN A 40 -2.47 4.69 -2.68
N PHE A 41 -1.83 5.11 -1.59
CA PHE A 41 -2.50 5.71 -0.44
C PHE A 41 -1.82 7.02 -0.07
N ARG A 42 -2.56 8.13 -0.09
CA ARG A 42 -2.03 9.48 0.21
C ARG A 42 -0.80 9.87 -0.63
N GLY A 43 -0.71 9.37 -1.86
CA GLY A 43 0.43 9.59 -2.77
C GLY A 43 1.59 8.62 -2.56
N ILE A 44 1.53 7.73 -1.56
CA ILE A 44 2.48 6.66 -1.35
C ILE A 44 2.08 5.48 -2.25
N PRO A 45 2.90 5.06 -3.22
CA PRO A 45 2.60 3.92 -4.08
C PRO A 45 2.55 2.61 -3.27
N ILE A 46 1.61 1.73 -3.63
CA ILE A 46 1.47 0.40 -3.04
C ILE A 46 1.85 -0.63 -4.12
N LEU A 47 2.93 -1.35 -3.90
CA LEU A 47 3.52 -2.29 -4.86
C LEU A 47 3.54 -3.71 -4.32
N ASN A 48 3.49 -4.69 -5.23
CA ASN A 48 3.85 -6.05 -4.87
C ASN A 48 5.38 -6.21 -4.80
N SER A 49 5.85 -7.29 -4.18
CA SER A 49 7.28 -7.52 -3.97
C SER A 49 8.10 -7.50 -5.26
N ARG A 50 7.55 -8.03 -6.36
CA ARG A 50 8.26 -8.03 -7.66
C ARG A 50 8.46 -6.61 -8.18
N ALA A 51 7.39 -5.82 -8.23
CA ALA A 51 7.46 -4.43 -8.69
C ALA A 51 8.36 -3.57 -7.77
N ALA A 52 8.39 -3.86 -6.47
CA ALA A 52 9.28 -3.20 -5.54
C ALA A 52 10.76 -3.56 -5.79
N LEU A 53 11.08 -4.84 -6.04
CA LEU A 53 12.45 -5.26 -6.37
C LEU A 53 12.93 -4.61 -7.67
N GLU A 54 12.09 -4.59 -8.71
CA GLU A 54 12.39 -3.93 -9.99
C GLU A 54 12.61 -2.41 -9.81
N LEU A 55 11.77 -1.74 -9.02
CA LEU A 55 11.93 -0.31 -8.72
C LEU A 55 13.24 -0.01 -7.99
N LEU A 56 13.58 -0.87 -7.02
CA LEU A 56 14.79 -0.73 -6.19
C LEU A 56 16.05 -1.29 -6.87
N ARG A 57 15.92 -1.94 -8.03
CA ARG A 57 17.00 -2.61 -8.78
C ARG A 57 17.70 -3.68 -7.94
N LEU A 58 16.89 -4.52 -7.29
CA LEU A 58 17.31 -5.61 -6.42
C LEU A 58 16.97 -7.00 -6.99
N ASP A 59 16.55 -7.06 -8.25
CA ASP A 59 16.18 -8.24 -9.03
C ASP A 59 17.36 -8.91 -9.77
#